data_AF-A0A973RRN3-F1
#
_entry.id   AF-A0A973RRN3-F1
#
_cell.length_a   1.000
_cell.length_b   1.000
_cell.length_c   1.000
_cell.angle_alpha   90.00
_cell.angle_beta   90.00
_cell.angle_gamma   90.00
#
_symmetry.space_group_name_H-M   'P 1'
#
loop_
_entity.id
_entity.type
_entity.pdbx_description
1 polymer ?
#
loop_
_entity_poly.entity_id
_entity_poly.type
_entity_poly.pdbx_seq_one_letter_code
_entity_poly.pdbx_strand_id
1 'polypeptide(L)'
;MVNLARSAVSFGLAASVTRVGITGLRAKPPGGRARWERKNYAGRVVEMYAGPAAAVAAAVGAGRVRPAAGFAVLAAGACGAYDDIAGAGDPRRGFRDHHFALRDGEVTSGAVKLLGISAAGLVAGALL
;
A
#
# COMPACT_ATOMS: atom_id res chain seq x y z
N MET A 1 14.21 17.19 -19.08
CA MET A 1 13.15 18.22 -18.94
C MET A 1 11.83 17.51 -18.66
N VAL A 2 11.16 17.84 -17.55
CA VAL A 2 9.85 17.26 -17.19
C VAL A 2 8.78 17.92 -18.08
N ASN A 3 8.01 17.13 -18.81
CA ASN A 3 6.90 17.64 -19.62
C ASN A 3 5.73 18.01 -18.69
N LEU A 4 5.51 19.30 -18.46
CA LEU A 4 4.48 19.82 -17.54
C LEU A 4 3.07 19.30 -17.88
N ALA A 5 2.72 19.23 -19.16
CA ALA A 5 1.41 18.73 -19.58
C ALA A 5 1.23 17.26 -19.22
N ARG A 6 2.29 16.45 -19.39
CA ARG A 6 2.28 15.03 -19.03
C ARG A 6 2.17 14.84 -17.51
N SER A 7 2.86 15.68 -16.73
CA SER A 7 2.76 15.67 -15.27
C SER A 7 1.39 16.11 -14.76
N ALA A 8 0.78 17.13 -15.38
CA ALA A 8 -0.56 17.59 -15.04
C ALA A 8 -1.63 16.51 -15.30
N VAL A 9 -1.53 15.80 -16.43
CA VAL A 9 -2.43 14.66 -16.74
C VAL A 9 -2.23 13.51 -15.75
N SER A 10 -0.99 13.14 -15.43
CA SER A 10 -0.72 12.11 -14.42
C SER A 10 -1.26 12.50 -13.04
N PHE A 11 -1.12 13.77 -12.65
CA PHE A 11 -1.66 14.28 -11.40
C PHE A 11 -3.18 14.24 -11.37
N GLY A 12 -3.84 14.74 -12.42
CA GLY A 12 -5.29 14.71 -12.54
C GLY A 12 -5.85 13.29 -12.48
N LEU A 13 -5.24 12.37 -13.23
CA LEU A 13 -5.59 10.95 -13.20
C LEU A 13 -5.43 10.36 -11.79
N ALA A 14 -4.30 10.61 -11.12
CA ALA A 14 -4.08 10.12 -9.76
C ALA A 14 -5.14 10.67 -8.79
N ALA A 15 -5.44 11.98 -8.84
CA ALA A 15 -6.47 12.59 -8.00
C ALA A 15 -7.86 11.98 -8.24
N SER A 16 -8.24 11.75 -9.50
CA SER A 16 -9.50 11.07 -9.86
C SER A 16 -9.53 9.63 -9.36
N VAL A 17 -8.46 8.86 -9.56
CA VAL A 17 -8.36 7.47 -9.09
C VAL A 17 -8.45 7.40 -7.56
N THR A 18 -7.77 8.28 -6.84
CA THR A 18 -7.87 8.35 -5.38
C THR A 18 -9.30 8.67 -4.94
N ARG A 19 -9.94 9.67 -5.55
CA ARG A 19 -11.30 10.06 -5.19
C ARG A 19 -12.29 8.93 -5.42
N VAL A 20 -12.26 8.33 -6.61
CA VAL A 20 -13.13 7.20 -6.98
C VAL A 20 -12.86 6.01 -6.07
N GLY A 21 -11.59 5.68 -5.82
CA GLY A 21 -11.18 4.58 -4.95
C GLY A 21 -11.71 4.72 -3.52
N ILE A 22 -11.53 5.90 -2.91
CA ILE A 22 -12.06 6.17 -1.55
C ILE A 22 -13.59 6.04 -1.54
N THR A 23 -14.28 6.66 -2.51
CA THR A 23 -15.75 6.61 -2.56
C THR A 23 -16.27 5.19 -2.77
N GLY A 24 -15.62 4.41 -3.65
CA GLY A 24 -16.01 3.03 -3.96
C GLY A 24 -15.77 2.10 -2.77
N LEU A 25 -14.59 2.19 -2.13
CA LEU A 25 -14.28 1.40 -0.95
C LEU A 25 -15.19 1.74 0.24
N ARG A 26 -15.55 3.02 0.43
CA ARG A 26 -16.51 3.41 1.47
C ARG A 26 -17.92 2.92 1.16
N ALA A 27 -18.33 2.92 -0.11
CA ALA A 27 -19.65 2.44 -0.52
C ALA A 27 -19.79 0.92 -0.42
N LYS A 28 -18.73 0.17 -0.77
CA LYS A 28 -18.72 -1.31 -0.74
C LYS A 28 -17.40 -1.83 -0.19
N PRO A 29 -17.18 -1.72 1.14
CA PRO A 29 -15.93 -2.15 1.76
C PRO A 29 -15.81 -3.68 1.71
N PRO A 30 -14.73 -4.21 1.11
CA PRO A 30 -14.55 -5.66 1.02
C PRO A 30 -14.32 -6.25 2.41
N GLY A 31 -15.12 -7.26 2.78
CA GLY A 31 -15.09 -7.82 4.14
C GLY A 31 -15.78 -6.96 5.20
N GLY A 32 -16.59 -5.97 4.80
CA GLY A 32 -17.41 -5.15 5.70
C GLY A 32 -16.66 -3.97 6.32
N ARG A 33 -17.41 -3.00 6.86
CA ARG A 33 -16.87 -1.74 7.41
C ARG A 33 -15.90 -1.95 8.56
N ALA A 34 -16.22 -2.87 9.48
CA ALA A 34 -15.42 -3.14 10.67
C ALA A 34 -13.96 -3.53 10.37
N ARG A 35 -13.69 -4.13 9.20
CA ARG A 35 -12.33 -4.49 8.77
C ARG A 35 -11.47 -3.27 8.38
N TRP A 36 -12.11 -2.16 8.05
CA TRP A 36 -11.47 -0.95 7.53
C TRP A 36 -11.55 0.24 8.49
N GLU A 37 -12.12 0.03 9.68
CA GLU A 37 -12.25 1.02 10.73
C GLU A 37 -11.35 0.64 11.90
N ARG A 38 -10.64 1.62 12.47
CA ARG A 38 -9.88 1.45 13.72
C ARG A 38 -10.12 2.61 14.65
N LYS A 39 -9.95 2.39 15.96
CA LYS A 39 -9.82 3.48 16.91
C LYS A 39 -8.37 3.95 16.96
N ASN A 40 -8.15 5.25 16.78
CA ASN A 40 -6.85 5.85 17.05
C ASN A 40 -6.63 6.04 18.56
N TYR A 41 -5.42 6.48 18.94
CA TYR A 41 -5.07 6.76 20.34
C TYR A 41 -5.93 7.83 21.01
N ALA A 42 -6.63 8.67 20.25
CA ALA A 42 -7.59 9.65 20.75
C ALA A 42 -9.02 9.09 20.85
N GLY A 43 -9.21 7.77 20.68
CA GLY A 43 -10.50 7.10 20.76
C GLY A 43 -11.43 7.32 19.56
N ARG A 44 -10.99 8.05 18.53
CA ARG A 44 -11.79 8.36 17.33
C ARG A 44 -11.70 7.22 16.32
N VAL A 45 -12.82 6.89 15.69
CA VAL A 45 -12.86 5.95 14.58
C VAL A 45 -12.22 6.60 13.35
N VAL A 46 -11.26 5.91 12.76
CA VAL A 46 -10.57 6.29 11.52
C VAL A 46 -10.77 5.21 10.47
N GLU A 47 -11.00 5.64 9.23
CA GLU A 47 -11.13 4.77 8.07
C GLU A 47 -9.76 4.54 7.41
N MET A 48 -9.54 3.34 6.89
CA MET A 48 -8.27 2.95 6.24
C MET A 48 -8.34 2.97 4.70
N TYR A 49 -9.42 3.47 4.10
CA TYR A 49 -9.61 3.44 2.63
C TYR A 49 -8.62 4.31 1.85
N ALA A 50 -8.12 5.38 2.48
CA ALA A 50 -7.22 6.33 1.84
C ALA A 50 -5.90 5.69 1.40
N GLY A 51 -5.36 4.75 2.20
CA GLY A 51 -4.10 4.07 1.91
C GLY A 51 -4.15 3.28 0.59
N PRO A 52 -5.01 2.27 0.44
CA PRO A 52 -5.16 1.52 -0.80
C PRO A 52 -5.50 2.39 -2.00
N ALA A 53 -6.40 3.37 -1.83
CA ALA A 53 -6.79 4.27 -2.92
C ALA A 53 -5.62 5.15 -3.40
N ALA A 54 -4.79 5.66 -2.48
CA ALA A 54 -3.58 6.41 -2.81
C ALA A 54 -2.51 5.53 -3.46
N ALA A 55 -2.32 4.29 -2.97
CA ALA A 55 -1.36 3.35 -3.54
C ALA A 55 -1.69 3.00 -5.00
N VAL A 56 -2.96 2.70 -5.31
CA VAL A 56 -3.41 2.43 -6.69
C VAL A 56 -3.24 3.67 -7.57
N ALA A 57 -3.63 4.86 -7.09
CA ALA A 57 -3.46 6.10 -7.84
C ALA A 57 -1.99 6.41 -8.14
N ALA A 58 -1.11 6.25 -7.15
CA ALA A 58 0.32 6.45 -7.30
C ALA A 58 0.94 5.41 -8.26
N ALA A 59 0.52 4.15 -8.20
CA ALA A 59 0.96 3.11 -9.13
C ALA A 59 0.58 3.44 -10.58
N VAL A 60 -0.67 3.88 -10.81
CA VAL A 60 -1.15 4.30 -12.14
C VAL A 60 -0.37 5.53 -12.64
N GLY A 61 -0.22 6.55 -11.79
CA GLY A 61 0.50 7.78 -12.15
C GLY A 61 1.98 7.54 -12.45
N ALA A 62 2.67 6.76 -11.61
CA ALA A 62 4.07 6.40 -11.78
C ALA A 62 4.26 5.47 -12.98
N GLY A 63 3.41 4.45 -13.14
CA GLY A 63 3.45 3.48 -14.23
C GLY A 63 3.32 4.09 -15.61
N ARG A 64 2.57 5.20 -15.74
CA ARG A 64 2.45 5.96 -17.00
C ARG A 64 3.78 6.60 -17.44
N VAL A 65 4.69 6.85 -16.49
CA VAL A 65 5.99 7.47 -16.77
C VAL A 65 7.10 6.42 -16.77
N ARG A 66 7.06 5.47 -15.84
CA ARG A 66 8.00 4.35 -15.66
C ARG A 66 7.23 3.11 -15.16
N PRO A 67 6.93 2.11 -16.03
CA PRO A 67 6.16 0.92 -15.64
C PRO A 67 6.73 0.19 -14.41
N ALA A 68 8.05 0.04 -14.34
CA ALA A 68 8.76 -0.56 -13.21
C ALA A 68 8.48 0.17 -11.87
N ALA A 69 8.41 1.50 -11.88
CA ALA A 69 8.08 2.28 -10.69
C ALA A 69 6.60 2.09 -10.29
N GLY A 70 5.70 2.04 -11.27
CA GLY A 70 4.29 1.72 -11.02
C GLY A 70 4.10 0.34 -10.38
N PHE A 71 4.84 -0.67 -10.86
CA PHE A 71 4.86 -2.01 -10.28
C PHE A 71 5.35 -1.99 -8.83
N ALA A 72 6.48 -1.32 -8.54
CA ALA A 72 7.01 -1.25 -7.18
C ALA A 72 6.01 -0.63 -6.20
N VAL A 73 5.36 0.46 -6.58
CA VAL A 73 4.34 1.13 -5.76
C VAL A 73 3.13 0.23 -5.53
N LEU A 74 2.64 -0.46 -6.57
CA LEU A 74 1.50 -1.35 -6.44
C LEU A 74 1.80 -2.54 -5.52
N ALA A 75 2.96 -3.19 -5.71
CA ALA A 75 3.40 -4.30 -4.88
C ALA A 75 3.59 -3.87 -3.42
N ALA A 76 4.18 -2.70 -3.19
CA ALA A 76 4.33 -2.15 -1.84
C ALA A 76 2.97 -1.83 -1.18
N GLY A 77 2.04 -1.25 -1.94
CA GLY A 77 0.67 -1.00 -1.48
C GLY A 77 -0.08 -2.28 -1.12
N ALA A 78 0.04 -3.33 -1.93
CA ALA A 78 -0.57 -4.63 -1.67
C ALA A 78 0.01 -5.29 -0.41
N CYS A 79 1.34 -5.27 -0.26
CA CYS A 79 2.05 -5.74 0.93
C CYS A 79 1.61 -5.00 2.20
N GLY A 80 1.52 -3.67 2.13
CA GLY A 80 1.04 -2.84 3.24
C GLY A 80 -0.42 -3.13 3.61
N ALA A 81 -1.31 -3.21 2.62
CA ALA A 81 -2.71 -3.53 2.86
C ALA A 81 -2.91 -4.94 3.44
N TYR A 82 -2.13 -5.91 2.99
CA TYR A 82 -2.13 -7.25 3.57
C TYR A 82 -1.68 -7.22 5.04
N ASP A 83 -0.57 -6.54 5.34
CA ASP A 83 -0.06 -6.43 6.71
C ASP A 83 -0.98 -5.65 7.64
N ASP A 84 -1.63 -4.59 7.16
CA ASP A 84 -2.63 -3.88 7.95
C ASP A 84 -3.70 -4.86 8.44
N ILE A 85 -4.20 -5.73 7.56
CA ILE A 85 -5.27 -6.66 7.88
C ILE A 85 -4.76 -7.83 8.73
N ALA A 86 -3.75 -8.55 8.24
CA ALA A 86 -3.27 -9.78 8.86
C ALA A 86 -2.46 -9.52 10.15
N GLY A 87 -1.80 -8.36 10.24
CA GLY A 87 -0.97 -7.95 11.37
C GLY A 87 -1.70 -7.10 12.41
N ALA A 88 -3.02 -6.87 12.29
CA ALA A 88 -3.76 -5.95 13.13
C ALA A 88 -3.65 -6.20 14.64
N GLY A 89 -3.53 -7.47 15.04
CA GLY A 89 -3.37 -7.91 16.43
C GLY A 89 -1.95 -8.34 16.80
N ASP A 90 -1.01 -8.29 15.87
CA ASP A 90 0.37 -8.70 16.14
C ASP A 90 1.08 -7.61 16.96
N PRO A 91 1.65 -7.93 18.15
CA PRO A 91 2.39 -6.95 18.94
C PRO A 91 3.80 -6.68 18.43
N ARG A 92 4.36 -7.53 17.55
CA ARG A 92 5.75 -7.44 17.05
C ARG A 92 5.95 -6.20 16.20
N ARG A 93 7.11 -5.52 16.35
CA ARG A 93 7.41 -4.27 15.65
C ARG A 93 8.82 -4.26 15.07
N GLY A 94 8.92 -3.87 13.82
CA GLY A 94 10.20 -3.66 13.14
C GLY A 94 10.85 -4.96 12.67
N PHE A 95 12.01 -4.79 12.01
CA PHE A 95 12.70 -5.89 11.33
C PHE A 95 13.15 -7.01 12.29
N ARG A 96 13.67 -6.65 13.47
CA ARG A 96 14.20 -7.61 14.45
C ARG A 96 13.15 -8.66 14.82
N ASP A 97 11.96 -8.23 15.19
CA ASP A 97 10.93 -9.14 15.69
C ASP A 97 10.42 -10.09 14.60
N HIS A 98 10.17 -9.57 13.40
CA HIS A 98 9.74 -10.38 12.26
C HIS A 98 10.85 -11.32 11.77
N HIS A 99 12.11 -10.92 11.89
CA HIS A 99 13.26 -11.77 11.61
C HIS A 99 13.39 -12.91 12.62
N PHE A 100 13.20 -12.65 13.91
CA PHE A 100 13.24 -13.72 14.93
C PHE A 100 12.09 -14.70 14.72
N ALA A 101 10.87 -14.21 14.49
CA ALA A 101 9.74 -15.06 14.13
C ALA A 101 10.05 -15.94 12.91
N LEU A 102 10.67 -15.36 11.87
CA LEU A 102 11.06 -16.11 10.68
C LEU A 102 12.13 -17.18 10.96
N ARG A 103 13.10 -16.90 11.84
CA ARG A 103 14.09 -17.90 12.30
C ARG A 103 13.43 -19.08 12.99
N ASP A 104 12.34 -18.82 13.71
CA ASP A 104 11.53 -19.84 14.39
C ASP A 104 10.52 -20.52 13.44
N GLY A 105 10.58 -20.23 12.14
CA GLY A 105 9.72 -20.83 11.11
C GLY A 105 8.37 -20.13 10.92
N GLU A 106 8.13 -19.00 11.60
CA GLU A 106 6.88 -18.25 11.51
C GLU A 106 6.95 -17.11 10.47
N VAL A 107 6.14 -17.22 9.42
CA VAL A 107 6.01 -16.16 8.40
C VAL A 107 4.95 -15.15 8.84
N THR A 108 5.41 -14.08 9.49
CA THR A 108 4.53 -12.98 9.91
C THR A 108 4.12 -12.10 8.72
N SER A 109 2.98 -11.40 8.83
CA SER A 109 2.55 -10.44 7.81
C SER A 109 3.55 -9.30 7.60
N GLY A 110 4.23 -8.89 8.68
CA GLY A 110 5.29 -7.90 8.62
C GLY A 110 6.51 -8.40 7.84
N ALA A 111 6.87 -9.68 7.97
CA ALA A 111 7.91 -10.31 7.15
C ALA A 111 7.51 -10.32 5.66
N VAL A 112 6.26 -10.70 5.34
CA VAL A 112 5.73 -10.66 3.97
C VAL A 112 5.84 -9.24 3.40
N LYS A 113 5.46 -8.22 4.18
CA LYS A 113 5.56 -6.83 3.75
C LYS A 113 7.00 -6.39 3.47
N LEU A 114 7.91 -6.68 4.40
CA LEU A 114 9.33 -6.29 4.28
C LEU A 114 9.98 -6.95 3.07
N LEU A 115 9.80 -8.26 2.91
CA LEU A 115 10.38 -9.02 1.81
C LEU A 115 9.75 -8.63 0.47
N GLY A 116 8.41 -8.49 0.44
CA GLY A 116 7.68 -8.12 -0.78
C GLY A 116 8.05 -6.73 -1.29
N ILE A 117 8.14 -5.73 -0.40
CA ILE A 117 8.57 -4.36 -0.78
C ILE A 117 10.02 -4.38 -1.27
N SER A 118 10.91 -5.09 -0.57
CA SER A 118 12.33 -5.17 -0.93
C SER A 118 12.52 -5.84 -2.30
N ALA A 119 11.84 -6.96 -2.54
CA ALA A 119 11.87 -7.66 -3.82
C ALA A 119 11.30 -6.79 -4.96
N ALA A 120 10.17 -6.10 -4.72
CA ALA A 120 9.60 -5.19 -5.71
C ALA A 120 10.54 -4.04 -6.06
N GLY A 121 11.25 -3.49 -5.07
CA GLY A 121 12.28 -2.48 -5.26
C GLY A 121 13.46 -2.97 -6.10
N LEU A 122 13.96 -4.18 -5.82
CA LEU A 122 15.04 -4.80 -6.60
C LEU A 122 14.63 -5.06 -8.06
N VAL A 123 13.44 -5.63 -8.27
CA VAL A 123 12.90 -5.84 -9.62
C VAL A 123 12.75 -4.52 -10.36
N ALA A 124 12.19 -3.50 -9.72
CA ALA A 124 12.05 -2.20 -10.36
C ALA A 124 13.42 -1.57 -10.67
N GLY A 125 14.37 -1.64 -9.74
CA GLY A 125 15.73 -1.14 -9.94
C GLY A 125 16.46 -1.84 -11.09
N ALA A 126 16.24 -3.14 -11.28
CA ALA A 126 16.81 -3.90 -12.39
C ALA A 126 16.17 -3.57 -13.76
N LEU A 127 14.97 -2.97 -13.77
CA LEU A 127 14.18 -2.69 -14.97
C LEU A 127 14.15 -1.19 -15.35
N LEU A 128 14.75 -0.31 -14.54
CA LEU A 128 14.77 1.14 -14.73
C LEU A 128 15.99 1.62 -15.53
#